data_AF-A0A9E3AC04-F1
#
_entry.id   AF-A0A9E3AC04-F1
#
_cell.length_a   1.000
_cell.length_b   1.000
_cell.length_c   1.000
_cell.angle_alpha   90.00
_cell.angle_beta   90.00
_cell.angle_gamma   90.00
#
_symmetry.space_group_name_H-M   'P 1'
#
loop_
_entity.id
_entity.type
_entity.pdbx_description
1 polymer ?
#
loop_
_entity_poly.entity_id
_entity_poly.type
_entity_poly.pdbx_seq_one_letter_code
_entity_poly.pdbx_strand_id
1 'polypeptide(L)'
;MRKHTASTDFACFIRNVTPQPVALRVPLGQMERLPRMTDRELENLLTQNRKRMAEMMLETAGGSAAGSGSRITINSAGENRDRGAGIDLM
;
A
#
# COMPACT_ATOMS: atom_id res chain seq x y z
N MET A 1 5.35 9.00 12.87
CA MET A 1 6.17 9.77 11.90
C MET A 1 6.69 11.01 12.60
N ARG A 2 7.98 11.32 12.48
CA ARG A 2 8.58 12.55 13.03
C ARG A 2 9.23 13.32 11.88
N LYS A 3 8.89 14.60 11.75
CA LYS A 3 9.48 15.48 10.73
C LYS A 3 10.65 16.26 11.33
N HIS A 4 11.71 16.42 10.56
CA HIS A 4 12.86 17.27 10.83
C HIS A 4 13.01 18.29 9.71
N THR A 5 13.88 19.26 9.90
CA THR A 5 14.12 20.33 8.90
C THR A 5 14.54 19.79 7.53
N ALA A 6 15.31 18.70 7.47
CA ALA A 6 15.84 18.13 6.22
C ALA A 6 15.46 16.66 5.97
N SER A 7 14.69 16.04 6.85
CA SER A 7 14.33 14.61 6.71
C SER A 7 13.02 14.28 7.42
N THR A 8 12.43 13.14 7.09
CA THR A 8 11.29 12.58 7.82
C THR A 8 11.63 11.17 8.30
N ASP A 9 11.39 10.92 9.57
CA ASP A 9 11.54 9.62 10.22
C ASP A 9 10.20 8.86 10.21
N PHE A 10 10.24 7.66 9.64
CA PHE A 10 9.16 6.68 9.60
C PHE A 10 9.52 5.48 10.48
N ALA A 11 8.49 4.80 10.98
CA ALA A 11 8.63 3.49 11.58
C ALA A 11 7.69 2.54 10.84
N CYS A 12 8.25 1.52 10.19
CA CYS A 12 7.53 0.54 9.40
C CYS A 12 7.48 -0.79 10.14
N PHE A 13 6.29 -1.32 10.35
CA PHE A 13 6.10 -2.64 10.92
C PHE A 13 5.22 -3.46 10.00
N ILE A 14 5.75 -4.58 9.53
CA ILE A 14 5.03 -5.54 8.71
C ILE A 14 4.83 -6.79 9.57
N ARG A 15 3.56 -7.07 9.89
CA ARG A 15 3.17 -8.23 10.69
C ARG A 15 3.78 -9.50 10.09
N ASN A 16 4.36 -10.33 10.94
CA ASN A 16 5.00 -11.61 10.59
C ASN A 16 6.21 -11.51 9.63
N VAL A 17 6.71 -10.30 9.35
CA VAL A 17 7.90 -10.09 8.51
C VAL A 17 8.98 -9.34 9.27
N THR A 18 8.62 -8.24 9.94
CA THR A 18 9.57 -7.48 10.75
C THR A 18 9.44 -7.93 12.22
N PRO A 19 10.49 -8.45 12.87
CA PRO A 19 10.43 -8.86 14.28
C PRO A 19 10.18 -7.67 15.22
N GLN A 20 10.59 -6.48 14.79
CA GLN A 20 10.36 -5.21 15.48
C GLN A 20 10.18 -4.09 14.45
N PRO A 21 9.55 -2.96 14.81
CA PRO A 21 9.42 -1.83 13.90
C PRO A 21 10.77 -1.35 13.37
N VAL A 22 10.88 -1.21 12.06
CA VAL A 22 12.08 -0.71 11.38
C VAL A 22 11.98 0.79 11.25
N ALA A 23 12.95 1.51 11.83
CA ALA A 23 13.06 2.95 11.67
C ALA A 23 13.72 3.30 10.33
N LEU A 24 13.10 4.18 9.56
CA LEU A 24 13.57 4.64 8.26
C LEU A 24 13.63 6.17 8.25
N ARG A 25 14.78 6.74 7.90
CA ARG A 25 14.94 8.18 7.71
C ARG A 25 14.98 8.47 6.21
N VAL A 26 14.06 9.30 5.74
CA VAL A 26 13.96 9.71 4.34
C VAL A 26 14.39 11.18 4.24
N PRO A 27 15.50 11.50 3.55
CA PRO A 27 15.88 12.87 3.27
C PRO A 27 14.85 13.57 2.38
N LEU A 28 14.50 14.81 2.71
CA LEU A 28 13.57 15.62 1.92
C LEU A 28 14.25 16.03 0.61
N GLY A 29 13.50 16.02 -0.50
CA GLY A 29 14.01 16.43 -1.81
C GLY A 29 14.84 15.35 -2.53
N GLN A 30 15.15 14.22 -1.89
CA GLN A 30 15.92 13.15 -2.52
C GLN A 30 15.08 12.37 -3.52
N MET A 31 13.83 12.04 -3.18
CA MET A 31 12.95 11.25 -4.06
C MET A 31 12.55 12.04 -5.30
N GLU A 32 12.39 13.35 -5.17
CA GLU A 32 12.02 14.28 -6.23
C GLU A 32 13.12 14.46 -7.29
N ARG A 33 14.37 14.17 -6.92
CA ARG A 33 15.53 14.21 -7.82
C ARG A 33 15.74 12.91 -8.60
N LEU A 34 15.09 11.82 -8.20
CA LEU A 34 15.21 10.56 -8.89
C LEU A 34 14.40 10.60 -10.20
N PRO A 35 14.89 9.94 -11.26
CA PRO A 35 14.09 9.75 -12.46
C PRO A 35 12.75 9.09 -12.12
N ARG A 36 11.68 9.57 -12.76
CA ARG A 36 10.37 8.91 -12.64
C ARG A 36 10.43 7.56 -13.34
N MET A 37 9.90 6.55 -12.67
CA MET A 37 9.67 5.24 -13.27
C MET A 37 8.72 5.40 -14.46
N THR A 38 9.09 4.80 -15.58
CA THR A 38 8.22 4.75 -16.77
C THR A 38 7.08 3.75 -16.55
N ASP A 39 5.98 3.90 -17.30
CA ASP A 39 4.84 2.97 -17.20
C ASP A 39 5.24 1.52 -17.47
N ARG A 40 6.19 1.31 -18.40
CA ARG A 40 6.74 -0.02 -18.70
C ARG A 40 7.51 -0.61 -17.52
N GLU A 41 8.32 0.20 -16.84
CA GLU A 41 9.06 -0.26 -15.66
C GLU A 41 8.10 -0.57 -14.50
N LEU A 42 7.04 0.23 -14.36
CA LEU A 42 6.00 -0.01 -13.38
C LEU A 42 5.27 -1.33 -13.63
N GLU A 43 4.84 -1.59 -14.88
CA GLU A 43 4.20 -2.86 -15.25
C GLU A 43 5.11 -4.07 -15.00
N ASN A 44 6.39 -3.94 -15.33
CA ASN A 44 7.38 -4.98 -15.04
C ASN A 44 7.52 -5.24 -13.54
N LEU A 45 7.62 -4.18 -12.74
CA LEU A 45 7.70 -4.27 -11.28
C LEU A 45 6.45 -4.97 -10.71
N LEU A 46 5.26 -4.58 -11.16
CA LEU A 46 4.01 -5.18 -10.72
C LEU A 46 3.90 -6.65 -11.10
N THR A 47 4.27 -7.00 -12.33
CA THR A 47 4.27 -8.38 -12.82
C THR A 47 5.20 -9.26 -12.01
N GLN A 48 6.41 -8.80 -11.73
CA GLN A 48 7.38 -9.53 -10.89
C GLN A 48 6.88 -9.70 -9.47
N ASN A 49 6.31 -8.65 -8.86
CA ASN A 49 5.74 -8.72 -7.52
C ASN A 49 4.58 -9.70 -7.43
N ARG A 50 3.66 -9.71 -8.41
CA ARG A 50 2.55 -10.67 -8.45
C ARG A 50 3.06 -12.11 -8.55
N LYS A 51 4.04 -12.37 -9.40
CA LYS A 51 4.66 -13.69 -9.53
C LYS A 51 5.26 -14.16 -8.21
N ARG A 52 6.08 -13.31 -7.57
CA ARG A 52 6.71 -13.62 -6.27
C ARG A 52 5.69 -13.89 -5.18
N MET A 53 4.63 -13.08 -5.10
CA MET A 53 3.57 -13.28 -4.12
C MET A 53 2.76 -14.55 -4.39
N ALA A 54 2.48 -14.88 -5.65
CA ALA A 54 1.80 -16.11 -6.02
C ALA A 54 2.63 -17.36 -5.66
N GLU A 55 3.95 -17.31 -5.90
CA GLU A 55 4.88 -18.37 -5.49
C GLU A 55 4.90 -18.56 -3.97
N MET A 56 5.05 -17.48 -3.20
CA MET A 56 4.99 -17.53 -1.73
C MET A 56 3.66 -18.07 -1.20
N MET A 57 2.53 -17.70 -1.83
CA MET A 57 1.21 -18.20 -1.46
C MET A 57 1.05 -19.69 -1.77
N LEU A 58 1.58 -20.17 -2.89
CA LEU A 58 1.54 -21.60 -3.25
C LEU A 58 2.35 -22.44 -2.26
N GLU A 59 3.53 -21.96 -1.87
CA GLU A 59 4.37 -22.59 -0.83
C GLU A 59 3.64 -22.62 0.53
N THR A 60 2.94 -21.55 0.89
CA THR A 60 2.17 -21.47 2.14
C THR A 60 0.91 -22.37 2.10
N ALA A 61 0.23 -22.45 0.96
CA ALA A 61 -0.97 -23.29 0.78
C ALA A 61 -0.65 -24.79 0.81
N GLY A 62 0.56 -25.19 0.38
CA GLY A 62 1.06 -26.55 0.54
C GLY A 62 1.40 -26.94 1.98
N GLY A 63 1.43 -25.96 2.91
CA GLY A 63 1.93 -26.14 4.28
C GLY A 63 0.92 -25.95 5.42
N SER A 64 -0.36 -25.65 5.17
CA SER A 64 -1.33 -25.52 6.27
C SER A 64 -2.74 -25.99 5.91
N ALA A 65 -3.02 -27.25 6.23
CA ALA A 65 -4.37 -27.75 6.47
C ALA A 65 -4.81 -27.43 7.91
N ALA A 66 -4.70 -26.17 8.36
CA ALA A 66 -5.37 -25.71 9.58
C ALA A 66 -5.35 -24.17 9.70
N GLY A 67 -6.53 -23.56 9.57
CA GLY A 67 -6.87 -22.36 10.35
C GLY A 67 -6.91 -21.01 9.63
N SER A 68 -8.13 -20.49 9.55
CA SER A 68 -8.49 -19.06 9.55
C SER A 68 -8.21 -18.25 8.29
N GLY A 69 -9.12 -18.38 7.32
CA GLY A 69 -9.22 -17.50 6.16
C GLY A 69 -9.43 -16.04 6.55
N SER A 70 -8.42 -15.20 6.30
CA SER A 70 -8.55 -13.75 6.39
C SER A 70 -9.25 -13.26 5.12
N ARG A 71 -10.58 -13.11 5.21
CA ARG A 71 -11.42 -12.55 4.14
C ARG A 71 -11.13 -11.04 4.05
N ILE A 72 -10.40 -10.62 3.02
CA ILE A 72 -10.21 -9.19 2.73
C ILE A 72 -11.51 -8.66 2.11
N THR A 73 -12.35 -8.00 2.91
CA THR A 73 -13.46 -7.17 2.44
C THR A 73 -12.93 -5.80 2.03
N ILE A 74 -12.95 -5.52 0.73
CA ILE A 74 -12.83 -4.15 0.20
C ILE A 74 -14.16 -3.45 0.45
N ASN A 75 -14.23 -2.63 1.50
CA ASN A 75 -15.37 -1.75 1.74
C ASN A 75 -15.31 -0.59 0.73
N SER A 76 -16.18 -0.62 -0.28
CA SER A 76 -16.45 0.52 -1.15
C SER A 76 -17.31 1.55 -0.41
N ALA A 77 -16.67 2.40 0.40
CA ALA A 77 -17.28 3.58 0.98
C ALA A 77 -17.03 4.80 0.07
N GLY A 78 -17.96 5.03 -0.86
CA GLY A 78 -18.04 6.23 -1.70
C GLY A 78 -19.33 6.98 -1.40
N GLU A 79 -19.36 7.61 -0.22
CA GLU A 79 -20.44 8.45 0.28
C GLU A 79 -20.53 9.73 -0.57
N ASN A 80 -21.46 9.76 -1.53
CA ASN A 80 -21.68 10.94 -2.37
C ASN A 80 -22.67 11.89 -1.68
N ARG A 81 -22.15 12.76 -0.80
CA ARG A 81 -22.88 13.95 -0.33
C ARG A 81 -22.63 15.07 -1.32
N ASP A 82 -23.61 15.41 -2.15
CA ASP A 82 -23.70 16.77 -2.68
C ASP A 82 -25.15 17.28 -2.72
N ARG A 83 -25.36 18.22 -1.79
CA ARG A 83 -26.25 19.39 -1.73
C ARG A 83 -27.39 19.51 -2.73
N GLY A 84 -28.58 19.75 -2.16
CA GLY A 84 -29.75 20.21 -2.89
C GLY A 84 -29.53 21.56 -3.58
N ALA A 85 -30.11 21.66 -4.77
CA ALA A 85 -30.64 22.88 -5.33
C ALA A 85 -32.09 22.58 -5.70
N GLY A 86 -33.02 23.14 -4.93
CA GLY A 86 -34.42 23.20 -5.32
C GLY A 86 -34.53 24.01 -6.61
N ILE A 87 -35.20 23.44 -7.61
CA ILE A 87 -35.79 24.21 -8.68
C ILE A 87 -37.29 24.31 -8.37
N ASP A 88 -37.69 25.52 -8.02
CA ASP A 88 -39.07 25.95 -7.86
C ASP A 88 -39.70 25.95 -9.26
N LEU A 89 -40.74 25.13 -9.48
CA LEU A 89 -41.54 25.16 -10.70
C LEU A 89 -42.71 26.13 -10.45
N MET A 90 -42.72 27.25 -11.19
CA MET A 90 -43.93 28.02 -11.49
C MET A 90 -44.83 27.25 -12.45
#